data_AF-A0A8H8IXA5-F1
#
_entry.id   AF-A0A8H8IXA5-F1
#
_cell.length_a   1.000
_cell.length_b   1.000
_cell.length_c   1.000
_cell.angle_alpha   90.00
_cell.angle_beta   90.00
_cell.angle_gamma   90.00
#
_symmetry.space_group_name_H-M   'P 1'
#
loop_
_entity.id
_entity.type
_entity.pdbx_description
1 polymer ?
#
loop_
_entity_poly.entity_id
_entity_poly.type
_entity_poly.pdbx_seq_one_letter_code
_entity_poly.pdbx_strand_id
1 'polypeptide(L)'
;MNRLPLELVALLAEHVKNDKESITNLLLVNQRMYQALIHMAFRHVILSSDWTVQIFAWAVCVRPTDPRKFVQTLKIGKKLCPFEYGAWGLTESYSERLRFALLKLPHLRELSIAGSTTAINRCLYEPSIPFKLRKLELACANSRALEHFLSRQTGIEHLRLVCVQCYLDLNTCKYIATNLKVLPRLDNFTGPIDWLQQIAPKRALSEIILDNGNFHNNPIPWNRYTSQAPLCSAGLYHQAEHYKMLKPSNYYWVCFLGSLREQQQGQTITKLVIFEPLSGPIGTRLQETILLRLKALRTHPGFPRLERLVIHLANDEVRCPSLVSAWLGGMKRLDNWHKRLPRLRSVAVYGVEIL
;
A
#
# COMPACT_ATOMS: atom_id res chain seq x y z
N MET A 1 10.98 40.84 -26.87
CA MET A 1 10.85 40.04 -25.63
C MET A 1 11.72 38.80 -25.77
N ASN A 2 12.81 38.72 -25.00
CA ASN A 2 13.72 37.58 -25.00
C ASN A 2 12.96 36.35 -24.49
N ARG A 3 12.75 35.36 -25.36
CA ARG A 3 12.03 34.14 -25.02
C ARG A 3 12.93 33.27 -24.15
N LEU A 4 12.51 32.96 -22.93
CA LEU A 4 13.19 31.98 -22.08
C LEU A 4 13.35 30.65 -22.87
N PRO A 5 14.55 30.04 -22.90
CA PRO A 5 14.76 28.71 -23.45
C PRO A 5 13.82 27.68 -22.79
N LEU A 6 13.29 26.74 -23.58
CA LEU A 6 12.34 25.74 -23.07
C LEU A 6 12.99 24.78 -22.07
N GLU A 7 14.28 24.59 -22.19
CA GLU A 7 15.11 23.81 -21.28
C GLU A 7 15.09 24.44 -19.89
N LEU A 8 15.22 25.77 -19.80
CA LEU A 8 15.12 26.48 -18.52
C LEU A 8 13.70 26.42 -17.95
N VAL A 9 12.67 26.50 -18.80
CA VAL A 9 11.28 26.34 -18.36
C VAL A 9 11.01 24.93 -17.84
N ALA A 10 11.52 23.90 -18.50
CA ALA A 10 11.40 22.52 -18.04
C ALA A 10 12.11 22.30 -16.70
N LEU A 11 13.31 22.88 -16.52
CA LEU A 11 14.03 22.83 -15.25
C LEU A 11 13.26 23.53 -14.12
N LEU A 12 12.66 24.69 -14.39
CA LEU A 12 11.81 25.39 -13.41
C LEU A 12 10.55 24.59 -13.09
N ALA A 13 9.92 23.99 -14.10
CA ALA A 13 8.75 23.13 -13.94
C ALA A 13 9.07 21.88 -13.09
N GLU A 14 10.27 21.31 -13.21
CA GLU A 14 10.72 20.21 -12.34
C GLU A 14 10.82 20.61 -10.86
N HIS A 15 11.12 21.87 -10.55
CA HIS A 15 11.13 22.37 -9.17
C HIS A 15 9.73 22.55 -8.59
N VAL A 16 8.75 22.88 -9.44
CA VAL A 16 7.34 23.04 -9.04
C VAL A 16 6.46 21.84 -9.43
N LYS A 17 7.03 20.69 -9.80
CA LYS A 17 6.27 19.52 -10.31
C LYS A 17 5.21 18.97 -9.36
N ASN A 18 5.37 19.22 -8.06
CA ASN A 18 4.42 18.80 -7.03
C ASN A 18 3.27 19.80 -6.86
N ASP A 19 3.43 21.03 -7.38
CA ASP A 19 2.40 22.04 -7.45
C ASP A 19 1.66 21.94 -8.81
N LYS A 20 0.57 21.18 -8.79
CA LYS A 20 -0.27 20.95 -9.97
C LYS A 20 -0.88 22.23 -10.53
N GLU A 21 -1.15 23.22 -9.67
CA GLU A 21 -1.76 24.48 -10.10
C GLU A 21 -0.75 25.29 -10.91
N SER A 22 0.48 25.43 -10.40
CA SER A 22 1.58 26.06 -11.14
C SER A 22 1.83 25.38 -12.50
N ILE A 23 1.88 24.05 -12.55
CA ILE A 23 2.07 23.33 -13.81
C ILE A 23 0.90 23.56 -14.77
N THR A 24 -0.34 23.54 -14.28
CA THR A 24 -1.52 23.78 -15.11
C THR A 24 -1.53 25.21 -15.67
N ASN A 25 -1.21 26.20 -14.84
CA ASN A 25 -1.11 27.60 -15.27
C ASN A 25 -0.04 27.77 -16.35
N LEU A 26 1.12 27.12 -16.21
CA LEU A 26 2.18 27.13 -17.23
C LEU A 26 1.74 26.52 -18.57
N LEU A 27 0.93 25.46 -18.53
CA LEU A 27 0.38 24.83 -19.75
C LEU A 27 -0.58 25.76 -20.51
N LEU A 28 -1.27 26.66 -19.81
CA LEU A 28 -2.27 27.56 -20.38
C LEU A 28 -1.66 28.83 -21.01
N VAL A 29 -0.38 29.10 -20.78
CA VAL A 29 0.29 30.33 -21.27
C VAL A 29 0.29 30.41 -22.79
N ASN A 30 0.71 29.34 -23.47
CA ASN A 30 0.68 29.22 -24.93
C ASN A 30 0.94 27.78 -25.39
N GLN A 31 0.75 27.52 -26.69
CA GLN A 31 0.97 26.20 -27.31
C GLN A 31 2.39 25.67 -27.12
N ARG A 32 3.41 26.54 -27.10
CA ARG A 32 4.81 26.13 -26.93
C ARG A 32 5.06 25.57 -25.53
N MET A 33 4.52 26.23 -24.49
CA MET A 33 4.58 25.74 -23.11
C MET A 33 3.77 24.46 -22.93
N TYR A 34 2.59 24.40 -23.57
CA TYR A 34 1.78 23.19 -23.58
C TYR A 34 2.56 21.98 -24.11
N GLN A 35 3.15 22.08 -25.31
CA GLN A 35 3.92 21.00 -25.91
C GLN A 35 5.13 20.60 -25.06
N ALA A 36 5.82 21.58 -24.46
CA ALA A 36 6.99 21.32 -23.64
C ALA A 36 6.64 20.62 -22.31
N LEU A 37 5.53 20.98 -21.66
CA LEU A 37 5.25 20.59 -20.28
C LEU A 37 4.11 19.57 -20.12
N ILE A 38 3.37 19.25 -21.18
CA ILE A 38 2.21 18.33 -21.10
C ILE A 38 2.57 16.99 -20.44
N HIS A 39 3.78 16.49 -20.69
CA HIS A 39 4.26 15.24 -20.12
C HIS A 39 4.31 15.28 -18.57
N MET A 40 4.60 16.44 -17.97
CA MET A 40 4.66 16.60 -16.52
C MET A 40 3.27 16.52 -15.88
N ALA A 41 2.27 17.15 -16.49
CA ALA A 41 0.90 17.13 -15.98
C ALA A 41 0.24 15.75 -16.05
N PHE A 42 0.56 14.96 -17.08
CA PHE A 42 -0.02 13.63 -17.26
C PHE A 42 0.83 12.49 -16.69
N ARG A 43 2.02 12.79 -16.14
CA ARG A 43 2.91 11.77 -15.55
C ARG A 43 2.27 11.02 -14.39
N HIS A 44 1.58 11.75 -13.52
CA HIS A 44 0.96 11.23 -12.30
C HIS A 44 -0.54 11.55 -12.26
N VAL A 45 -1.36 10.59 -12.69
CA VAL A 45 -2.81 10.74 -12.77
C VAL A 45 -3.47 10.18 -11.52
N ILE A 46 -4.30 10.99 -10.89
CA ILE A 46 -5.13 10.59 -9.73
C ILE A 46 -6.59 10.78 -10.11
N LEU A 47 -7.35 9.69 -10.08
CA LEU A 47 -8.77 9.63 -10.38
C LEU A 47 -9.50 9.44 -9.05
N SER A 48 -10.26 10.46 -8.63
CA SER A 48 -10.86 10.52 -7.29
C SER A 48 -12.38 10.33 -7.29
N SER A 49 -12.98 10.14 -8.45
CA SER A 49 -14.42 9.88 -8.64
C SER A 49 -14.70 9.09 -9.91
N ASP A 50 -15.88 8.48 -9.99
CA ASP A 50 -16.38 7.77 -11.18
C ASP A 50 -16.33 8.66 -12.43
N TRP A 51 -16.72 9.93 -12.28
CA TRP A 51 -16.68 10.91 -13.35
C TRP A 51 -15.26 11.11 -13.90
N THR A 52 -14.26 11.23 -13.02
CA THR A 52 -12.86 11.37 -13.46
C THR A 52 -12.35 10.11 -14.16
N VAL A 53 -12.77 8.91 -13.74
CA VAL A 53 -12.47 7.66 -14.46
C VAL A 53 -13.09 7.64 -15.83
N GLN A 54 -14.36 8.05 -15.95
CA GLN A 54 -15.06 8.08 -17.22
C GLN A 54 -14.40 9.06 -18.20
N ILE A 55 -14.09 10.29 -17.77
CA ILE A 55 -13.40 11.27 -18.61
C ILE A 55 -12.03 10.75 -19.02
N PHE A 56 -11.26 10.21 -18.07
CA PHE A 56 -9.94 9.68 -18.35
C PHE A 56 -10.00 8.54 -19.37
N ALA A 57 -10.87 7.56 -19.16
CA ALA A 57 -11.02 6.43 -20.06
C ALA A 57 -11.47 6.88 -21.45
N TRP A 58 -12.39 7.83 -21.54
CA TRP A 58 -12.80 8.41 -22.83
C TRP A 58 -11.65 9.14 -23.53
N ALA A 59 -10.90 9.99 -22.81
CA ALA A 59 -9.76 10.72 -23.35
C ALA A 59 -8.65 9.79 -23.85
N VAL A 60 -8.37 8.72 -23.10
CA VAL A 60 -7.33 7.73 -23.43
C VAL A 60 -7.79 6.78 -24.54
N CYS A 61 -9.07 6.47 -24.67
CA CYS A 61 -9.54 5.56 -25.72
C CYS A 61 -9.84 6.28 -27.04
N VAL A 62 -10.56 7.41 -26.99
CA VAL A 62 -11.16 8.05 -28.17
C VAL A 62 -10.23 9.07 -28.81
N ARG A 63 -9.55 9.90 -28.02
CA ARG A 63 -8.74 10.98 -28.57
C ARG A 63 -7.33 10.49 -28.85
N PRO A 64 -6.82 10.48 -30.10
CA PRO A 64 -5.43 10.13 -30.43
C PRO A 64 -4.43 11.20 -29.92
N THR A 65 -4.69 11.76 -28.75
CA THR A 65 -3.83 12.70 -28.06
C THR A 65 -2.66 11.97 -27.42
N ASP A 66 -1.51 12.65 -27.40
CA ASP A 66 -0.24 12.20 -26.82
C ASP A 66 -0.23 11.89 -25.29
N PRO A 67 -1.17 12.36 -24.42
CA PRO A 67 -1.11 12.14 -22.97
C PRO A 67 -0.94 10.70 -22.52
N ARG A 68 -1.49 9.75 -23.29
CA ARG A 68 -1.43 8.31 -22.98
C ARG A 68 0.01 7.79 -22.88
N LYS A 69 0.95 8.41 -23.62
CA LYS A 69 2.37 8.04 -23.61
C LYS A 69 3.11 8.59 -22.38
N PHE A 70 2.55 9.57 -21.70
CA PHE A 70 3.22 10.21 -20.56
C PHE A 70 2.78 9.62 -19.21
N VAL A 71 1.64 8.94 -19.14
CA VAL A 71 1.14 8.35 -17.89
C VAL A 71 2.09 7.26 -17.39
N GLN A 72 2.73 7.52 -16.25
CA GLN A 72 3.62 6.59 -15.56
C GLN A 72 3.02 6.08 -14.25
N THR A 73 2.27 6.92 -13.55
CA THR A 73 1.55 6.56 -12.32
C THR A 73 0.07 6.79 -12.52
N LEU A 74 -0.74 5.78 -12.22
CA LEU A 74 -2.19 5.88 -12.18
C LEU A 74 -2.70 5.44 -10.81
N LYS A 75 -3.41 6.34 -10.12
CA LYS A 75 -4.08 6.07 -8.86
C LYS A 75 -5.58 6.25 -9.01
N ILE A 76 -6.34 5.24 -8.62
CA ILE A 76 -7.81 5.24 -8.61
C ILE A 76 -8.26 5.08 -7.17
N GLY A 77 -8.99 6.09 -6.69
CA GLY A 77 -9.42 6.20 -5.31
C GLY A 77 -8.58 7.20 -4.54
N LYS A 78 -9.18 7.83 -3.54
CA LYS A 78 -8.45 8.75 -2.64
C LYS A 78 -7.54 7.96 -1.69
N LYS A 79 -8.04 6.85 -1.16
CA LYS A 79 -7.35 5.98 -0.21
C LYS A 79 -7.60 4.52 -0.56
N LEU A 80 -6.63 3.65 -0.25
CA LEU A 80 -6.72 2.19 -0.43
C LEU A 80 -7.58 1.51 0.66
N CYS A 81 -8.39 2.27 1.42
CA CYS A 81 -9.27 1.75 2.44
C CYS A 81 -10.73 1.81 1.95
N PRO A 82 -11.37 0.68 1.64
CA PRO A 82 -12.74 0.66 1.12
C PRO A 82 -13.83 0.86 2.19
N PHE A 83 -13.46 1.02 3.48
CA PHE A 83 -14.41 1.21 4.59
C PHE A 83 -14.28 2.54 5.31
N GLU A 84 -13.34 3.40 4.89
CA GLU A 84 -13.39 4.78 5.34
C GLU A 84 -14.66 5.44 4.80
N TYR A 85 -15.47 6.02 5.68
CA TYR A 85 -16.66 6.78 5.30
C TYR A 85 -16.26 7.86 4.28
N GLY A 86 -16.82 7.81 3.07
CA GLY A 86 -16.48 8.74 1.97
C GLY A 86 -15.25 8.36 1.12
N ALA A 87 -14.64 7.19 1.33
CA ALA A 87 -13.63 6.67 0.43
C ALA A 87 -14.26 6.17 -0.87
N TRP A 88 -14.10 6.94 -1.95
CA TRP A 88 -14.49 6.51 -3.28
C TRP A 88 -13.48 5.47 -3.82
N GLY A 89 -14.00 4.42 -4.44
CA GLY A 89 -13.25 3.38 -5.14
C GLY A 89 -13.92 2.99 -6.45
N LEU A 90 -13.19 2.24 -7.28
CA LEU A 90 -13.65 1.74 -8.57
C LEU A 90 -14.90 0.87 -8.41
N THR A 91 -15.97 1.30 -9.05
CA THR A 91 -17.21 0.53 -9.14
C THR A 91 -17.21 -0.37 -10.38
N GLU A 92 -18.09 -1.36 -10.36
CA GLU A 92 -18.18 -2.35 -11.44
C GLU A 92 -18.51 -1.74 -12.81
N SER A 93 -19.34 -0.70 -12.85
CA SER A 93 -19.80 -0.03 -14.07
C SER A 93 -18.68 0.69 -14.85
N TYR A 94 -17.59 1.07 -14.17
CA TYR A 94 -16.44 1.73 -14.82
C TYR A 94 -15.22 0.83 -14.99
N SER A 95 -15.24 -0.38 -14.41
CA SER A 95 -14.12 -1.32 -14.46
C SER A 95 -13.72 -1.71 -15.90
N GLU A 96 -14.70 -1.94 -16.78
CA GLU A 96 -14.41 -2.29 -18.18
C GLU A 96 -13.82 -1.12 -18.97
N ARG A 97 -14.37 0.09 -18.77
CA ARG A 97 -13.85 1.30 -19.43
C ARG A 97 -12.42 1.58 -19.00
N LEU A 98 -12.14 1.41 -17.70
CA LEU A 98 -10.80 1.53 -17.18
C LEU A 98 -9.86 0.46 -17.75
N ARG A 99 -10.31 -0.81 -17.87
CA ARG A 99 -9.54 -1.86 -18.54
C ARG A 99 -9.10 -1.43 -19.93
N PHE A 100 -10.02 -0.94 -20.76
CA PHE A 100 -9.68 -0.46 -22.11
C PHE A 100 -8.69 0.71 -22.09
N ALA A 101 -8.82 1.62 -21.13
CA ALA A 101 -7.88 2.72 -20.95
C ALA A 101 -6.47 2.21 -20.61
N LEU A 102 -6.35 1.26 -19.68
CA LEU A 102 -5.08 0.65 -19.28
C LEU A 102 -4.35 0.02 -20.47
N LEU A 103 -5.07 -0.61 -21.40
CA LEU A 103 -4.50 -1.18 -22.63
C LEU A 103 -3.91 -0.13 -23.59
N LYS A 104 -4.11 1.15 -23.33
CA LYS A 104 -3.55 2.25 -24.13
C LYS A 104 -2.43 3.02 -23.39
N LEU A 105 -1.96 2.53 -22.24
CA LEU A 105 -0.92 3.17 -21.43
C LEU A 105 0.39 2.36 -21.44
N PRO A 106 1.20 2.40 -22.51
CA PRO A 106 2.39 1.56 -22.65
C PRO A 106 3.49 1.86 -21.63
N HIS A 107 3.51 3.08 -21.06
CA HIS A 107 4.56 3.53 -20.14
C HIS A 107 4.14 3.50 -18.67
N LEU A 108 2.99 2.89 -18.34
CA LEU A 108 2.51 2.78 -16.97
C LEU A 108 3.47 1.90 -16.14
N ARG A 109 3.98 2.46 -15.03
CA ARG A 109 4.93 1.80 -14.11
C ARG A 109 4.34 1.60 -12.73
N GLU A 110 3.39 2.43 -12.33
CA GLU A 110 2.80 2.38 -10.99
C GLU A 110 1.28 2.41 -11.10
N LEU A 111 0.62 1.42 -10.48
CA LEU A 111 -0.82 1.29 -10.48
C LEU A 111 -1.33 1.12 -9.05
N SER A 112 -2.28 1.97 -8.66
CA SER A 112 -2.94 1.92 -7.36
C SER A 112 -4.45 1.92 -7.59
N ILE A 113 -5.15 0.85 -7.19
CA ILE A 113 -6.61 0.71 -7.39
C ILE A 113 -7.28 0.38 -6.05
N ALA A 114 -8.13 1.30 -5.60
CA ALA A 114 -9.14 1.01 -4.59
C ALA A 114 -10.46 0.62 -5.28
N GLY A 115 -11.17 -0.40 -4.79
CA GLY A 115 -12.44 -0.85 -5.37
C GLY A 115 -12.92 -2.17 -4.77
N SER A 116 -14.04 -2.69 -5.28
CA SER A 116 -14.47 -4.05 -4.94
C SER A 116 -13.60 -5.09 -5.65
N THR A 117 -13.51 -6.30 -5.08
CA THR A 117 -12.80 -7.43 -5.70
C THR A 117 -13.28 -7.67 -7.13
N THR A 118 -14.60 -7.63 -7.36
CA THR A 118 -15.21 -7.80 -8.69
C THR A 118 -14.74 -6.74 -9.69
N ALA A 119 -14.76 -5.47 -9.29
CA ALA A 119 -14.36 -4.36 -10.17
C ALA A 119 -12.87 -4.44 -10.52
N ILE A 120 -12.02 -4.78 -9.55
CA ILE A 120 -10.57 -4.96 -9.77
C ILE A 120 -10.31 -6.16 -10.67
N ASN A 121 -10.99 -7.29 -10.45
CA ASN A 121 -10.85 -8.47 -11.31
C ASN A 121 -11.23 -8.14 -12.75
N ARG A 122 -12.36 -7.47 -12.99
CA ARG A 122 -12.76 -7.04 -14.34
C ARG A 122 -11.74 -6.09 -14.97
N CYS A 123 -11.13 -5.22 -14.18
CA CYS A 123 -10.11 -4.28 -14.64
C CYS A 123 -8.80 -4.99 -15.07
N LEU A 124 -8.38 -6.01 -14.31
CA LEU A 124 -7.10 -6.71 -14.50
C LEU A 124 -7.17 -7.96 -15.38
N TYR A 125 -8.38 -8.44 -15.69
CA TYR A 125 -8.61 -9.62 -16.52
C TYR A 125 -8.37 -9.29 -18.00
N GLU A 126 -7.13 -9.51 -18.50
CA GLU A 126 -6.85 -9.44 -19.94
C GLU A 126 -5.56 -10.21 -20.35
N PRO A 127 -5.54 -10.91 -21.52
CA PRO A 127 -4.37 -11.60 -22.07
C PRO A 127 -3.11 -10.75 -22.38
N SER A 128 -3.23 -9.45 -22.72
CA SER A 128 -2.07 -8.68 -23.23
C SER A 128 -2.01 -7.23 -22.70
N ILE A 129 -1.46 -7.08 -21.50
CA ILE A 129 -1.20 -5.76 -20.93
C ILE A 129 0.09 -5.18 -21.55
N PRO A 130 0.07 -3.94 -22.11
CA PRO A 130 1.19 -3.39 -22.87
C PRO A 130 2.31 -2.79 -21.99
N PHE A 131 2.17 -2.85 -20.67
CA PHE A 131 3.07 -2.21 -19.72
C PHE A 131 3.65 -3.20 -18.70
N LYS A 132 4.75 -2.76 -18.06
CA LYS A 132 5.44 -3.48 -17.00
C LYS A 132 5.47 -2.63 -15.75
N LEU A 133 4.73 -3.06 -14.74
CA LEU A 133 4.67 -2.38 -13.45
C LEU A 133 5.93 -2.62 -12.64
N ARG A 134 6.37 -1.57 -11.96
CA ARG A 134 7.34 -1.58 -10.86
C ARG A 134 6.63 -1.59 -9.51
N LYS A 135 5.45 -0.96 -9.42
CA LYS A 135 4.67 -0.81 -8.19
C LYS A 135 3.20 -1.13 -8.44
N LEU A 136 2.61 -1.94 -7.58
CA LEU A 136 1.20 -2.28 -7.60
C LEU A 136 0.61 -2.15 -6.19
N GLU A 137 -0.50 -1.43 -6.08
CA GLU A 137 -1.27 -1.32 -4.85
C GLU A 137 -2.75 -1.64 -5.12
N LEU A 138 -3.33 -2.58 -4.37
CA LEU A 138 -4.72 -2.99 -4.55
C LEU A 138 -5.45 -3.08 -3.21
N ALA A 139 -6.67 -2.54 -3.17
CA ALA A 139 -7.63 -2.88 -2.12
C ALA A 139 -8.41 -4.14 -2.53
N CYS A 140 -8.72 -5.06 -1.61
CA CYS A 140 -9.57 -6.22 -1.85
C CYS A 140 -9.15 -7.09 -3.05
N ALA A 141 -7.96 -7.69 -2.96
CA ALA A 141 -7.36 -8.40 -4.08
C ALA A 141 -7.18 -9.90 -3.75
N ASN A 142 -8.19 -10.71 -4.10
CA ASN A 142 -8.00 -12.16 -4.17
C ASN A 142 -8.82 -12.77 -5.31
N SER A 143 -8.12 -13.25 -6.34
CA SER A 143 -8.73 -13.98 -7.44
C SER A 143 -7.66 -14.64 -8.32
N ARG A 144 -8.07 -15.66 -9.08
CA ARG A 144 -7.26 -16.22 -10.16
C ARG A 144 -6.87 -15.18 -11.22
N ALA A 145 -7.71 -14.17 -11.45
CA ALA A 145 -7.40 -13.09 -12.39
C ALA A 145 -6.20 -12.27 -11.92
N LEU A 146 -6.12 -11.99 -10.61
CA LEU A 146 -4.98 -11.32 -10.00
C LEU A 146 -3.72 -12.19 -10.06
N GLU A 147 -3.83 -13.49 -9.71
CA GLU A 147 -2.69 -14.42 -9.79
C GLU A 147 -2.10 -14.44 -11.22
N HIS A 148 -2.97 -14.55 -12.23
CA HIS A 148 -2.59 -14.50 -13.64
C HIS A 148 -1.96 -13.16 -14.02
N PHE A 149 -2.53 -12.04 -13.57
CA PHE A 149 -1.97 -10.72 -13.76
C PHE A 149 -0.56 -10.61 -13.17
N LEU A 150 -0.37 -11.01 -11.91
CA LEU A 150 0.91 -10.96 -11.20
C LEU A 150 1.98 -11.83 -11.87
N SER A 151 1.60 -13.00 -12.38
CA SER A 151 2.51 -13.90 -13.09
C SER A 151 3.16 -13.26 -14.34
N ARG A 152 2.49 -12.28 -14.94
CA ARG A 152 2.95 -11.57 -16.14
C ARG A 152 3.70 -10.27 -15.84
N GLN A 153 3.58 -9.78 -14.61
CA GLN A 153 4.17 -8.54 -14.14
C GLN A 153 5.45 -8.80 -13.33
N THR A 154 6.41 -9.47 -13.96
CA THR A 154 7.68 -9.88 -13.31
C THR A 154 8.58 -8.71 -12.86
N GLY A 155 8.30 -7.49 -13.32
CA GLY A 155 9.04 -6.28 -12.96
C GLY A 155 8.62 -5.63 -11.64
N ILE A 156 7.57 -6.12 -10.97
CA ILE A 156 7.08 -5.53 -9.73
C ILE A 156 8.11 -5.70 -8.63
N GLU A 157 8.55 -4.57 -8.09
CA GLU A 157 9.43 -4.45 -6.92
C GLU A 157 8.65 -4.15 -5.65
N HIS A 158 7.49 -3.48 -5.80
CA HIS A 158 6.68 -3.01 -4.68
C HIS A 158 5.24 -3.52 -4.81
N LEU A 159 4.78 -4.28 -3.84
CA LEU A 159 3.43 -4.81 -3.81
C LEU A 159 2.73 -4.44 -2.51
N ARG A 160 1.62 -3.70 -2.61
CA ARG A 160 0.74 -3.40 -1.48
C ARG A 160 -0.62 -4.04 -1.68
N LEU A 161 -1.01 -4.90 -0.76
CA LEU A 161 -2.30 -5.58 -0.81
C LEU A 161 -3.05 -5.28 0.49
N VAL A 162 -4.15 -4.53 0.38
CA VAL A 162 -5.01 -4.18 1.50
C VAL A 162 -6.24 -5.09 1.43
N CYS A 163 -6.32 -6.11 2.28
CA CYS A 163 -7.49 -6.99 2.33
C CYS A 163 -8.45 -6.55 3.44
N VAL A 164 -9.75 -6.64 3.17
CA VAL A 164 -10.79 -6.35 4.17
C VAL A 164 -11.41 -7.62 4.74
N GLN A 165 -11.59 -8.63 3.91
CA GLN A 165 -12.16 -9.90 4.35
C GLN A 165 -11.02 -10.79 4.83
N CYS A 166 -10.60 -10.54 6.07
CA CYS A 166 -9.33 -11.02 6.63
C CYS A 166 -9.24 -12.54 6.85
N TYR A 167 -10.30 -13.33 6.67
CA TYR A 167 -10.30 -14.70 7.21
C TYR A 167 -10.44 -15.83 6.19
N LEU A 168 -10.87 -15.57 4.95
CA LEU A 168 -11.35 -16.67 4.11
C LEU A 168 -10.54 -17.00 2.86
N ASP A 169 -9.67 -16.10 2.41
CA ASP A 169 -8.91 -16.43 1.21
C ASP A 169 -7.46 -15.92 1.28
N LEU A 170 -6.57 -16.83 1.64
CA LEU A 170 -5.12 -16.67 1.61
C LEU A 170 -4.52 -17.24 0.31
N ASN A 171 -5.34 -17.66 -0.67
CA ASN A 171 -4.84 -18.39 -1.84
C ASN A 171 -3.88 -17.54 -2.69
N THR A 172 -4.21 -16.28 -2.99
CA THR A 172 -3.29 -15.37 -3.69
C THR A 172 -1.98 -15.21 -2.91
N CYS A 173 -2.06 -15.06 -1.58
CA CYS A 173 -0.89 -14.94 -0.72
C CYS A 173 -0.03 -16.21 -0.76
N LYS A 174 -0.65 -17.39 -0.63
CA LYS A 174 0.01 -18.70 -0.76
C LYS A 174 0.66 -18.85 -2.13
N TYR A 175 -0.04 -18.49 -3.19
CA TYR A 175 0.46 -18.53 -4.57
C TYR A 175 1.72 -17.68 -4.73
N ILE A 176 1.71 -16.42 -4.26
CA ILE A 176 2.90 -15.56 -4.25
C ILE A 176 3.99 -16.18 -3.37
N ALA A 177 3.66 -16.67 -2.19
CA ALA A 177 4.64 -17.22 -1.24
C ALA A 177 5.32 -18.50 -1.77
N THR A 178 4.61 -19.37 -2.48
CA THR A 178 5.14 -20.66 -2.96
C THR A 178 5.74 -20.59 -4.36
N ASN A 179 5.28 -19.67 -5.21
CA ASN A 179 5.77 -19.55 -6.58
C ASN A 179 6.81 -18.41 -6.71
N LEU A 180 8.08 -18.74 -6.49
CA LEU A 180 9.17 -17.74 -6.56
C LEU A 180 9.41 -17.15 -7.97
N LYS A 181 8.90 -17.80 -9.02
CA LYS A 181 8.93 -17.25 -10.40
C LYS A 181 7.95 -16.09 -10.58
N VAL A 182 6.92 -16.01 -9.74
CA VAL A 182 5.96 -14.90 -9.71
C VAL A 182 6.59 -13.75 -8.94
N LEU A 183 6.66 -12.57 -9.55
CA LEU A 183 7.27 -11.37 -8.94
C LEU A 183 8.72 -11.61 -8.43
N PRO A 184 9.66 -12.05 -9.29
CA PRO A 184 11.01 -12.39 -8.87
C PRO A 184 11.83 -11.19 -8.37
N ARG A 185 11.37 -9.97 -8.67
CA ARG A 185 11.99 -8.71 -8.22
C ARG A 185 11.32 -8.09 -7.00
N LEU A 186 10.35 -8.78 -6.40
CA LEU A 186 9.63 -8.27 -5.23
C LEU A 186 10.60 -8.06 -4.07
N ASP A 187 10.78 -6.80 -3.70
CA ASP A 187 11.67 -6.37 -2.63
C ASP A 187 10.89 -5.76 -1.47
N ASN A 188 9.77 -5.11 -1.79
CA ASN A 188 8.98 -4.32 -0.86
C ASN A 188 7.54 -4.84 -0.81
N PHE A 189 7.11 -5.29 0.35
CA PHE A 189 5.76 -5.82 0.55
C PHE A 189 5.01 -5.10 1.67
N THR A 190 3.78 -4.68 1.35
CA THR A 190 2.84 -4.09 2.30
C THR A 190 1.58 -4.93 2.38
N GLY A 191 1.17 -5.29 3.59
CA GLY A 191 -0.08 -6.01 3.78
C GLY A 191 -0.36 -6.35 5.25
N PRO A 192 -1.47 -7.07 5.51
CA PRO A 192 -1.78 -7.53 6.85
C PRO A 192 -0.76 -8.56 7.33
N ILE A 193 -0.63 -8.69 8.65
CA ILE A 193 0.39 -9.54 9.27
C ILE A 193 0.30 -11.01 8.83
N ASP A 194 -0.90 -11.54 8.61
CA ASP A 194 -1.11 -12.94 8.16
C ASP A 194 -0.56 -13.21 6.75
N TRP A 195 -0.47 -12.18 5.91
CA TRP A 195 0.10 -12.29 4.57
C TRP A 195 1.62 -12.20 4.64
N LEU A 196 2.11 -11.27 5.46
CA LEU A 196 3.53 -11.14 5.74
C LEU A 196 4.13 -12.41 6.36
N GLN A 197 3.40 -13.07 7.26
CA GLN A 197 3.78 -14.38 7.83
C GLN A 197 4.00 -15.46 6.78
N GLN A 198 3.35 -15.38 5.62
CA GLN A 198 3.51 -16.38 4.56
C GLN A 198 4.55 -15.98 3.53
N ILE A 199 4.59 -14.71 3.16
CA ILE A 199 5.44 -14.20 2.08
C ILE A 199 6.86 -13.92 2.56
N ALA A 200 7.00 -13.18 3.66
CA ALA A 200 8.30 -12.70 4.10
C ALA A 200 9.28 -13.82 4.49
N PRO A 201 8.86 -14.93 5.11
CA PRO A 201 9.78 -16.04 5.39
C PRO A 201 10.25 -16.80 4.14
N LYS A 202 9.64 -16.60 2.98
CA LYS A 202 9.99 -17.33 1.74
C LYS A 202 10.67 -16.46 0.69
N ARG A 203 10.82 -15.17 0.95
CA ARG A 203 11.34 -14.19 -0.01
C ARG A 203 12.32 -13.24 0.67
N ALA A 204 13.39 -12.91 -0.05
CA ALA A 204 14.33 -11.88 0.36
C ALA A 204 13.67 -10.51 0.12
N LEU A 205 13.16 -9.89 1.18
CA LEU A 205 12.53 -8.57 1.15
C LEU A 205 13.44 -7.56 1.87
N SER A 206 13.70 -6.40 1.26
CA SER A 206 14.41 -5.32 1.95
C SER A 206 13.47 -4.45 2.79
N GLU A 207 12.22 -4.27 2.37
CA GLU A 207 11.21 -3.48 3.10
C GLU A 207 9.93 -4.27 3.37
N ILE A 208 9.48 -4.20 4.62
CA ILE A 208 8.19 -4.71 5.04
C ILE A 208 7.38 -3.59 5.68
N ILE A 209 6.15 -3.45 5.23
CA ILE A 209 5.17 -2.54 5.82
C ILE A 209 4.01 -3.38 6.37
N LEU A 210 3.91 -3.50 7.69
CA LEU A 210 2.73 -4.05 8.35
C LEU A 210 1.60 -3.04 8.29
N ASP A 211 0.59 -3.33 7.48
CA ASP A 211 -0.66 -2.60 7.44
C ASP A 211 -1.68 -3.34 8.31
N ASN A 212 -1.57 -3.20 9.64
CA ASN A 212 -2.58 -3.70 10.56
C ASN A 212 -3.77 -2.72 10.53
N GLY A 213 -4.46 -2.59 9.40
CA GLY A 213 -5.61 -1.69 9.28
C GLY A 213 -6.63 -1.86 10.43
N ASN A 214 -7.53 -0.88 10.60
CA ASN A 214 -8.55 -0.72 11.68
C ASN A 214 -9.52 -1.91 11.93
N PHE A 215 -9.20 -3.12 11.46
CA PHE A 215 -9.99 -4.35 11.57
C PHE A 215 -10.25 -4.82 13.00
N HIS A 216 -9.43 -4.43 13.98
CA HIS A 216 -9.66 -4.81 15.37
C HIS A 216 -10.62 -3.88 16.12
N ASN A 217 -10.87 -2.66 15.62
CA ASN A 217 -11.62 -1.64 16.37
C ASN A 217 -12.95 -1.23 15.73
N ASN A 218 -13.25 -1.66 14.50
CA ASN A 218 -14.60 -1.63 13.99
C ASN A 218 -15.19 -3.04 14.07
N PRO A 219 -16.05 -3.34 15.07
CA PRO A 219 -17.00 -4.42 14.90
C PRO A 219 -17.88 -4.00 13.73
N ILE A 220 -17.56 -4.45 12.52
CA ILE A 220 -18.52 -4.40 11.42
C ILE A 220 -19.76 -5.12 11.98
N PRO A 221 -20.92 -4.45 12.09
CA PRO A 221 -22.15 -5.15 12.45
C PRO A 221 -22.43 -6.07 11.26
N TRP A 222 -22.06 -7.34 11.38
CA TRP A 222 -22.36 -8.40 10.41
C TRP A 222 -23.87 -8.44 10.08
N ASN A 223 -24.69 -7.87 10.96
CA ASN A 223 -26.14 -7.72 10.89
C ASN A 223 -26.66 -6.97 9.65
N ARG A 224 -25.82 -6.24 8.89
CA ARG A 224 -26.26 -5.60 7.62
C ARG A 224 -26.01 -6.44 6.36
N TYR A 225 -25.25 -7.54 6.46
CA TYR A 225 -24.99 -8.44 5.33
C TYR A 225 -25.75 -9.76 5.41
N THR A 226 -26.43 -10.02 6.54
CA THR A 226 -27.24 -11.23 6.76
C THR A 226 -28.63 -11.17 6.13
N SER A 227 -29.11 -10.00 5.69
CA SER A 227 -30.47 -9.85 5.16
C SER A 227 -30.60 -9.97 3.64
N GLN A 228 -29.51 -10.08 2.87
CA GLN A 228 -29.59 -10.12 1.39
C GLN A 228 -28.65 -11.11 0.67
N ALA A 229 -27.87 -11.95 1.38
CA ALA A 229 -27.07 -12.99 0.73
C ALA A 229 -27.71 -14.38 0.95
N PRO A 230 -28.06 -15.14 -0.11
CA PRO A 230 -28.58 -16.50 0.04
C PRO A 230 -27.47 -17.41 0.59
N LEU A 231 -27.70 -17.92 1.80
CA LEU A 231 -27.25 -19.21 2.34
C LEU A 231 -26.14 -19.93 1.55
N CYS A 232 -24.91 -19.43 1.64
CA CYS A 232 -23.72 -20.23 1.35
C CYS A 232 -22.95 -20.45 2.65
N SER A 233 -23.07 -21.69 3.16
CA SER A 233 -22.29 -22.34 4.21
C SER A 233 -22.52 -21.92 5.67
N ALA A 234 -23.45 -22.64 6.31
CA ALA A 234 -23.59 -22.75 7.76
C ALA A 234 -22.31 -23.28 8.47
N GLY A 235 -21.35 -23.84 7.72
CA GLY A 235 -20.03 -24.24 8.25
C GLY A 235 -19.07 -23.09 8.56
N LEU A 236 -19.30 -21.87 8.04
CA LEU A 236 -18.45 -20.71 8.31
C LEU A 236 -18.75 -20.03 9.65
N TYR A 237 -19.97 -20.19 10.17
CA TYR A 237 -20.41 -19.56 11.41
C TYR A 237 -19.70 -20.15 12.64
N HIS A 238 -19.51 -21.48 12.69
CA HIS A 238 -18.86 -22.13 13.84
C HIS A 238 -17.35 -21.90 13.92
N GLN A 239 -16.67 -21.63 12.78
CA GLN A 239 -15.27 -21.20 12.81
C GLN A 239 -15.15 -19.74 13.28
N ALA A 240 -15.98 -18.82 12.79
CA ALA A 240 -15.92 -17.41 13.18
C ALA A 240 -16.17 -17.16 14.69
N GLU A 241 -17.05 -17.93 15.34
CA GLU A 241 -17.29 -17.79 16.79
C GLU A 241 -16.15 -18.35 17.66
N HIS A 242 -15.37 -19.33 17.19
CA HIS A 242 -14.13 -19.73 17.88
C HIS A 242 -13.00 -18.70 17.71
N TYR A 243 -13.00 -17.92 16.62
CA TYR A 243 -12.06 -16.81 16.39
C TYR A 243 -12.45 -15.50 17.09
N LYS A 244 -13.64 -15.43 17.71
CA LYS A 244 -14.08 -14.35 18.62
C LYS A 244 -13.18 -14.26 19.87
N MET A 245 -12.42 -15.31 20.17
CA MET A 245 -11.22 -15.19 21.00
C MET A 245 -10.14 -14.50 20.16
N LEU A 246 -10.22 -13.16 20.09
CA LEU A 246 -9.17 -12.27 19.62
C LEU A 246 -7.85 -12.70 20.26
N LYS A 247 -7.06 -13.52 19.56
CA LYS A 247 -5.67 -13.71 19.94
C LYS A 247 -5.07 -12.30 19.95
N PRO A 248 -4.48 -11.86 21.07
CA PRO A 248 -3.96 -10.50 21.15
C PRO A 248 -3.03 -10.28 19.95
N SER A 249 -3.06 -9.09 19.33
CA SER A 249 -2.23 -8.74 18.16
C SER A 249 -0.76 -9.15 18.31
N ASN A 250 -0.27 -9.20 19.55
CA ASN A 250 1.04 -9.70 19.93
C ASN A 250 1.31 -11.17 19.57
N TYR A 251 0.31 -12.06 19.56
CA TYR A 251 0.48 -13.46 19.14
C TYR A 251 0.92 -13.54 17.68
N TYR A 252 0.20 -12.85 16.78
CA TYR A 252 0.56 -12.79 15.36
C TYR A 252 1.92 -12.14 15.15
N TRP A 253 2.25 -11.13 15.94
CA TRP A 253 3.58 -10.53 15.94
C TRP A 253 4.68 -11.52 16.30
N VAL A 254 4.52 -12.26 17.41
CA VAL A 254 5.49 -13.28 17.84
C VAL A 254 5.61 -14.39 16.81
N CYS A 255 4.50 -14.89 16.25
CA CYS A 255 4.53 -15.89 15.18
C CYS A 255 5.27 -15.39 13.94
N PHE A 256 5.01 -14.16 13.50
CA PHE A 256 5.70 -13.52 12.38
C PHE A 256 7.22 -13.45 12.61
N LEU A 257 7.63 -12.95 13.77
CA LEU A 257 9.05 -12.89 14.14
C LEU A 257 9.68 -14.28 14.23
N GLY A 258 8.94 -15.26 14.76
CA GLY A 258 9.34 -16.66 14.80
C GLY A 258 9.62 -17.21 13.40
N SER A 259 8.68 -17.05 12.46
CA SER A 259 8.82 -17.55 11.09
C SER A 259 9.96 -16.88 10.33
N LEU A 260 10.16 -15.56 10.50
CA LEU A 260 11.31 -14.87 9.90
C LEU A 260 12.65 -15.39 10.42
N ARG A 261 12.72 -15.72 11.71
CA ARG A 261 13.92 -16.27 12.34
C ARG A 261 14.20 -17.68 11.83
N GLU A 262 13.19 -18.55 11.82
CA GLU A 262 13.32 -19.94 11.36
C GLU A 262 13.82 -20.04 9.93
N GLN A 263 13.34 -19.16 9.04
CA GLN A 263 13.74 -19.14 7.63
C GLN A 263 14.93 -18.22 7.33
N GLN A 264 15.53 -17.62 8.37
CA GLN A 264 16.64 -16.68 8.28
C GLN A 264 16.42 -15.47 7.34
N GLN A 265 15.18 -15.16 6.96
CA GLN A 265 14.88 -14.09 6.00
C GLN A 265 15.00 -12.69 6.61
N GLY A 266 14.92 -12.57 7.94
CA GLY A 266 15.10 -11.28 8.60
C GLY A 266 16.49 -10.65 8.37
N GLN A 267 17.45 -11.41 7.84
CA GLN A 267 18.76 -10.90 7.44
C GLN A 267 18.72 -9.95 6.24
N THR A 268 17.67 -10.00 5.42
CA THR A 268 17.55 -9.16 4.22
C THR A 268 16.83 -7.84 4.48
N ILE A 269 16.04 -7.79 5.55
CA ILE A 269 15.17 -6.66 5.88
C ILE A 269 16.00 -5.51 6.44
N THR A 270 15.97 -4.38 5.72
CA THR A 270 16.64 -3.13 6.10
C THR A 270 15.67 -2.09 6.65
N LYS A 271 14.38 -2.19 6.28
CA LYS A 271 13.34 -1.28 6.73
C LYS A 271 12.07 -2.02 7.16
N LEU A 272 11.57 -1.67 8.34
CA LEU A 272 10.35 -2.21 8.91
C LEU A 272 9.42 -1.05 9.30
N VAL A 273 8.27 -0.98 8.66
CA VAL A 273 7.22 0.01 8.96
C VAL A 273 6.03 -0.72 9.55
N ILE A 274 5.46 -0.16 10.61
CA ILE A 274 4.33 -0.76 11.31
C ILE A 274 3.25 0.29 11.49
N PHE A 275 2.09 0.07 10.88
CA PHE A 275 0.88 0.83 11.13
C PHE A 275 0.06 0.15 12.23
N GLU A 276 -0.35 0.94 13.23
CA GLU A 276 -1.10 0.49 14.40
C GLU A 276 -2.57 0.94 14.32
N PRO A 277 -3.56 0.03 14.42
CA PRO A 277 -4.98 0.36 14.34
C PRO A 277 -5.53 0.92 15.65
N LEU A 278 -4.73 1.56 16.48
CA LEU A 278 -5.14 1.90 17.84
C LEU A 278 -6.08 3.12 17.81
N SER A 279 -7.33 2.90 18.23
CA SER A 279 -8.30 3.95 18.52
C SER A 279 -8.25 4.31 20.00
N GLY A 280 -8.09 5.61 20.31
CA GLY A 280 -8.14 6.13 21.67
C GLY A 280 -7.05 7.16 21.97
N PRO A 281 -7.15 7.90 23.08
CA PRO A 281 -6.14 8.87 23.48
C PRO A 281 -4.79 8.17 23.69
N ILE A 282 -3.72 8.83 23.24
CA ILE A 282 -2.34 8.38 23.45
C ILE A 282 -2.13 8.22 24.97
N GLY A 283 -1.92 6.99 25.43
CA GLY A 283 -1.88 6.63 26.85
C GLY A 283 -1.19 5.29 27.12
N THR A 284 -1.36 4.75 28.32
CA THR A 284 -0.66 3.54 28.84
C THR A 284 -0.81 2.30 27.96
N ARG A 285 -1.97 2.09 27.31
CA ARG A 285 -2.18 0.93 26.41
C ARG A 285 -1.31 0.97 25.14
N LEU A 286 -1.07 2.16 24.60
CA LEU A 286 -0.19 2.36 23.43
C LEU A 286 1.25 2.05 23.81
N GLN A 287 1.65 2.54 24.98
CA GLN A 287 2.94 2.27 25.59
C GLN A 287 3.18 0.78 25.80
N GLU A 288 2.23 0.08 26.41
CA GLU A 288 2.29 -1.36 26.66
C GLU A 288 2.42 -2.15 25.36
N THR A 289 1.64 -1.79 24.33
CA THR A 289 1.68 -2.46 23.02
C THR A 289 3.05 -2.34 22.37
N ILE A 290 3.64 -1.13 22.36
CA ILE A 290 4.99 -0.95 21.83
C ILE A 290 6.01 -1.69 22.67
N LEU A 291 5.97 -1.58 24.00
CA LEU A 291 6.91 -2.29 24.87
C LEU A 291 6.85 -3.81 24.65
N LEU A 292 5.66 -4.38 24.44
CA LEU A 292 5.47 -5.79 24.10
C LEU A 292 6.08 -6.14 22.73
N ARG A 293 5.88 -5.31 21.71
CA ARG A 293 6.50 -5.51 20.39
C ARG A 293 8.02 -5.41 20.44
N LEU A 294 8.54 -4.45 21.20
CA LEU A 294 9.98 -4.28 21.43
C LEU A 294 10.56 -5.44 22.24
N LYS A 295 9.80 -5.99 23.19
CA LYS A 295 10.18 -7.20 23.93
C LYS A 295 10.24 -8.40 23.00
N ALA A 296 9.27 -8.56 22.10
CA ALA A 296 9.27 -9.62 21.10
C ALA A 296 10.43 -9.49 20.11
N LEU A 297 10.75 -8.27 19.65
CA LEU A 297 11.94 -8.02 18.82
C LEU A 297 13.25 -8.40 19.54
N ARG A 298 13.30 -8.21 20.87
CA ARG A 298 14.45 -8.63 21.68
C ARG A 298 14.55 -10.16 21.80
N THR A 299 13.44 -10.87 21.98
CA THR A 299 13.45 -12.33 22.14
C THR A 299 13.64 -13.07 20.82
N HIS A 300 13.41 -12.40 19.70
CA HIS A 300 13.63 -12.94 18.35
C HIS A 300 14.62 -12.06 17.58
N PRO A 301 15.94 -12.13 17.88
CA PRO A 301 16.95 -11.43 17.12
C PRO A 301 17.01 -12.00 15.71
N GLY A 302 16.25 -11.39 14.79
CA GLY A 302 16.10 -11.83 13.41
C GLY A 302 16.56 -10.80 12.39
N PHE A 303 16.89 -9.58 12.82
CA PHE A 303 17.07 -8.43 11.91
C PHE A 303 18.47 -7.82 11.98
N PRO A 304 19.54 -8.55 11.62
CA PRO A 304 20.91 -8.03 11.71
C PRO A 304 21.19 -6.87 10.74
N ARG A 305 20.35 -6.65 9.72
CA ARG A 305 20.50 -5.55 8.74
C ARG A 305 19.45 -4.46 8.88
N LEU A 306 18.59 -4.48 9.89
CA LEU A 306 17.55 -3.46 10.04
C LEU A 306 18.18 -2.11 10.39
N GLU A 307 18.08 -1.17 9.45
CA GLU A 307 18.62 0.18 9.54
C GLU A 307 17.54 1.20 9.92
N ARG A 308 16.27 0.91 9.61
CA ARG A 308 15.14 1.82 9.87
C ARG A 308 13.92 1.10 10.42
N LEU A 309 13.45 1.53 11.58
CA LEU A 309 12.19 1.10 12.19
C LEU A 309 11.22 2.27 12.26
N VAL A 310 9.99 2.08 11.77
CA VAL A 310 8.96 3.11 11.78
C VAL A 310 7.68 2.53 12.38
N ILE A 311 7.10 3.23 13.35
CA ILE A 311 5.82 2.86 13.98
C ILE A 311 4.89 4.07 13.85
N HIS A 312 3.82 3.92 13.06
CA HIS A 312 2.80 4.93 12.82
C HIS A 312 1.46 4.53 13.44
N LEU A 313 0.63 5.52 13.77
CA LEU A 313 -0.80 5.26 13.94
C LEU A 313 -1.42 5.13 12.54
N ALA A 314 -2.38 4.21 12.39
CA ALA A 314 -3.11 4.01 11.14
C ALA A 314 -3.97 5.23 10.77
N ASN A 315 -4.37 6.02 11.77
CA ASN A 315 -5.04 7.29 11.57
C ASN A 315 -4.00 8.41 11.75
N ASP A 316 -3.99 9.42 10.87
CA ASP A 316 -3.12 10.61 10.91
C ASP A 316 -3.39 11.53 12.13
N GLU A 317 -3.96 10.99 13.21
CA GLU A 317 -4.43 11.73 14.39
C GLU A 317 -3.36 11.97 15.46
N VAL A 318 -2.07 11.69 15.18
CA VAL A 318 -1.01 12.04 16.14
C VAL A 318 -0.80 13.55 16.16
N ARG A 319 -1.59 14.24 16.99
CA ARG A 319 -1.53 15.69 17.16
C ARG A 319 -0.52 16.16 18.21
N CYS A 320 0.33 15.29 18.77
CA CYS A 320 1.25 15.72 19.84
C CYS A 320 2.58 14.95 19.91
N PRO A 321 3.56 15.27 19.03
CA PRO A 321 4.92 14.72 19.09
C PRO A 321 5.61 14.92 20.44
N SER A 322 5.30 16.00 21.17
CA SER A 322 5.85 16.28 22.50
C SER A 322 5.43 15.24 23.55
N LEU A 323 4.19 14.74 23.49
CA LEU A 323 3.69 13.71 24.40
C LEU A 323 4.32 12.34 24.10
N VAL A 324 4.43 12.00 22.81
CA VAL A 324 5.15 10.80 22.35
C VAL A 324 6.62 10.86 22.78
N SER A 325 7.24 12.03 22.63
CA SER A 325 8.60 12.27 23.10
C SER A 325 8.67 12.01 24.61
N ALA A 326 7.92 12.74 25.45
CA ALA A 326 7.91 12.52 26.90
C ALA A 326 7.75 11.04 27.29
N TRP A 327 6.84 10.33 26.61
CA TRP A 327 6.59 8.91 26.79
C TRP A 327 7.80 8.00 26.46
N LEU A 328 8.53 8.27 25.38
CA LEU A 328 9.69 7.47 24.98
C LEU A 328 10.80 7.48 26.05
N GLY A 329 10.89 8.52 26.88
CA GLY A 329 11.85 8.61 27.98
C GLY A 329 13.29 8.35 27.51
N GLY A 330 13.94 7.32 28.07
CA GLY A 330 15.28 6.91 27.66
C GLY A 330 15.38 6.41 26.21
N MET A 331 14.29 5.91 25.62
CA MET A 331 14.25 5.45 24.22
C MET A 331 14.30 6.62 23.21
N LYS A 332 14.44 7.87 23.64
CA LYS A 332 14.76 9.00 22.75
C LYS A 332 16.18 8.96 22.18
N ARG A 333 17.05 8.11 22.73
CA ARG A 333 18.44 7.97 22.27
C ARG A 333 18.59 6.69 21.45
N LEU A 334 19.19 6.80 20.28
CA LEU A 334 19.41 5.65 19.40
C LEU A 334 20.25 4.55 20.08
N ASP A 335 21.20 4.91 20.95
CA ASP A 335 22.00 3.95 21.74
C ASP A 335 21.14 2.93 22.53
N ASN A 336 19.99 3.36 23.04
CA ASN A 336 19.09 2.47 23.77
C ASN A 336 18.37 1.49 22.85
N TRP A 337 18.22 1.82 21.57
CA TRP A 337 17.74 0.91 20.53
C TRP A 337 18.84 -0.04 20.05
N HIS A 338 20.09 0.43 19.95
CA HIS A 338 21.23 -0.40 19.53
C HIS A 338 21.49 -1.60 20.44
N LYS A 339 21.16 -1.49 21.73
CA LYS A 339 21.15 -2.63 22.67
C LYS A 339 20.29 -3.81 22.20
N ARG A 340 19.35 -3.58 21.27
CA ARG A 340 18.41 -4.57 20.74
C ARG A 340 18.57 -4.78 19.23
N LEU A 341 18.86 -3.70 18.50
CA LEU A 341 18.96 -3.66 17.04
C LEU A 341 20.20 -2.84 16.66
N PRO A 342 21.41 -3.47 16.61
CA PRO A 342 22.68 -2.75 16.57
C PRO A 342 22.93 -1.92 15.31
N ARG A 343 22.23 -2.21 14.20
CA ARG A 343 22.43 -1.53 12.90
C ARG A 343 21.42 -0.43 12.61
N LEU A 344 20.53 -0.12 13.55
CA LEU A 344 19.59 0.99 13.37
C LEU A 344 20.35 2.29 13.15
N ARG A 345 19.96 3.03 12.11
CA ARG A 345 20.39 4.40 11.84
C ARG A 345 19.28 5.40 12.14
N SER A 346 18.02 4.95 12.18
CA SER A 346 16.90 5.81 12.52
C SER A 346 15.74 5.00 13.08
N VAL A 347 15.00 5.61 14.00
CA VAL A 347 13.73 5.11 14.49
C VAL A 347 12.71 6.25 14.45
N ALA A 348 11.54 6.00 13.88
CA ALA A 348 10.43 6.94 13.93
C ALA A 348 9.26 6.31 14.68
N VAL A 349 8.81 6.95 15.76
CA VAL A 349 7.66 6.49 16.54
C VAL A 349 6.64 7.61 16.60
N TYR A 350 5.47 7.39 16.01
CA TYR A 350 4.34 8.33 15.98
C TYR A 350 4.76 9.77 15.62
N GLY A 351 5.56 9.91 14.56
CA GLY A 351 6.03 11.21 14.06
C GLY A 351 7.23 11.81 14.82
N VAL A 352 7.71 11.19 15.89
CA VAL A 352 8.98 11.55 16.54
C VAL A 352 10.11 10.78 15.88
N GLU A 353 11.01 11.48 15.19
CA GLU A 353 12.24 10.92 14.65
C GLU A 353 13.35 10.88 15.70
N ILE A 354 14.04 9.75 15.74
CA ILE A 354 15.22 9.47 16.57
C ILE A 354 16.32 9.08 15.59
N LEU A 355 17.40 9.86 15.59
CA LEU A 355 18.55 9.71 14.71
C LEU A 355 19.80 9.29 15.49
#